data_AF-A0A950HSQ0-F1
#
_entry.id   AF-A0A950HSQ0-F1
#
_cell.length_a   1.000
_cell.length_b   1.000
_cell.length_c   1.000
_cell.angle_alpha   90.00
_cell.angle_beta   90.00
_cell.angle_gamma   90.00
#
_symmetry.space_group_name_H-M   'P 1'
#
loop_
_entity.id
_entity.type
_entity.pdbx_description
1 polymer ?
#
loop_
_entity_poly.entity_id
_entity_poly.type
_entity_poly.pdbx_seq_one_letter_code
_entity_poly.pdbx_strand_id
1 'polypeptide(L)'
;MDVKEAISLAKGYVQDIFSDENISNLGLEEVEFDDNDREWRITLGFTRPWGDFRDSLYGKQRSYKIVKVSDASRRVTSIKNREPQPQ
;
A
#
# COMPACT_ATOMS: atom_id res chain seq x y z
N MET A 1 8.56 -7.66 15.08
CA MET A 1 8.57 -8.11 13.68
C MET A 1 9.70 -7.39 12.96
N ASP A 2 10.38 -8.03 12.01
CA ASP A 2 11.38 -7.30 11.20
C ASP A 2 10.71 -6.57 10.01
N VAL A 3 11.43 -5.62 9.42
CA VAL A 3 10.90 -4.80 8.32
C VAL A 3 10.50 -5.63 7.09
N LYS A 4 11.19 -6.74 6.82
CA LYS A 4 10.91 -7.59 5.65
C LYS A 4 9.62 -8.37 5.84
N GLU A 5 9.40 -8.89 7.04
CA GLU A 5 8.16 -9.57 7.42
C GLU A 5 6.96 -8.60 7.32
N ALA A 6 7.11 -7.36 7.81
CA ALA A 6 6.07 -6.33 7.69
C ALA A 6 5.72 -5.99 6.23
N ILE A 7 6.74 -5.81 5.37
CA ILE A 7 6.56 -5.57 3.93
C ILE A 7 5.86 -6.76 3.26
N SER A 8 6.23 -7.98 3.61
CA SER A 8 5.62 -9.19 3.06
C SER A 8 4.14 -9.29 3.42
N LEU A 9 3.79 -9.05 4.69
CA LEU A 9 2.39 -9.01 5.14
C LEU A 9 1.58 -7.93 4.42
N ALA A 10 2.13 -6.73 4.28
CA ALA A 10 1.45 -5.64 3.59
C ALA A 10 1.21 -5.95 2.11
N LYS A 11 2.21 -6.50 1.41
CA LYS A 11 2.06 -6.89 -0.01
C LYS A 11 1.02 -8.00 -0.17
N GLY A 12 1.08 -9.03 0.65
CA GLY A 12 0.11 -10.13 0.62
C GLY A 12 -1.32 -9.61 0.83
N TYR A 13 -1.53 -8.74 1.82
CA TYR A 13 -2.83 -8.13 2.08
C TYR A 13 -3.34 -7.27 0.92
N VAL A 14 -2.48 -6.47 0.30
CA VAL A 14 -2.85 -5.65 -0.86
C VAL A 14 -3.20 -6.52 -2.07
N GLN A 15 -2.48 -7.61 -2.32
CA GLN A 15 -2.81 -8.56 -3.39
C GLN A 15 -4.14 -9.25 -3.15
N ASP A 16 -4.43 -9.62 -1.90
CA ASP A 16 -5.65 -10.32 -1.52
C ASP A 16 -6.90 -9.42 -1.65
N ILE A 17 -6.88 -8.24 -1.01
CA ILE A 17 -8.05 -7.34 -0.98
C ILE A 17 -8.37 -6.70 -2.35
N PHE A 18 -7.38 -6.63 -3.24
CA PHE A 18 -7.53 -6.10 -4.60
C PHE A 18 -7.36 -7.19 -5.68
N SER A 19 -7.57 -8.45 -5.31
CA SER A 19 -7.46 -9.60 -6.23
C SER A 19 -8.45 -9.48 -7.40
N ASP A 20 -9.70 -9.13 -7.11
CA ASP A 20 -10.72 -8.84 -8.12
C ASP A 20 -10.40 -7.60 -8.97
N GLU A 21 -9.47 -6.76 -8.50
CA GLU A 21 -9.10 -5.53 -9.20
C GLU A 21 -8.08 -5.70 -10.33
N ASN A 22 -7.58 -6.93 -10.56
CA ASN A 22 -6.53 -7.23 -11.55
C ASN A 22 -5.32 -6.27 -11.45
N ILE A 23 -4.90 -5.97 -10.21
CA ILE A 23 -3.78 -5.07 -9.97
C ILE A 23 -2.46 -5.65 -10.48
N SER A 24 -1.55 -4.78 -10.91
CA SER A 24 -0.22 -5.17 -11.41
C SER A 24 0.86 -4.21 -10.95
N ASN A 25 2.13 -4.56 -11.16
CA ASN A 25 3.29 -3.72 -10.83
C ASN A 25 3.34 -3.28 -9.35
N LEU A 26 2.94 -4.18 -8.43
CA LEU A 26 2.98 -3.94 -6.99
C LEU A 26 4.43 -3.77 -6.50
N GLY A 27 4.74 -2.58 -6.00
CA GLY A 27 6.07 -2.19 -5.52
C GLY A 27 6.01 -1.57 -4.13
N LEU A 28 7.14 -1.65 -3.43
CA LEU A 28 7.37 -0.91 -2.19
C LEU A 28 7.84 0.50 -2.54
N GLU A 29 7.26 1.51 -1.90
CA GLU A 29 7.64 2.92 -2.10
C GLU A 29 8.31 3.49 -0.85
N GLU A 30 7.76 3.21 0.33
CA GLU A 30 8.24 3.76 1.60
C GLU A 30 7.92 2.78 2.74
N VAL A 31 8.77 2.76 3.77
CA VAL A 31 8.51 2.03 5.00
C VAL A 31 9.02 2.82 6.19
N GLU A 32 8.18 2.96 7.20
CA GLU A 32 8.48 3.63 8.46
C GLU A 32 7.97 2.76 9.61
N PHE A 33 8.70 2.73 10.71
CA PHE A 33 8.19 2.20 11.97
C PHE A 33 7.76 3.35 12.85
N ASP A 34 6.51 3.34 13.28
CA ASP A 34 5.96 4.29 14.24
C ASP A 34 6.16 3.73 15.66
N ASP A 35 7.14 4.28 16.38
CA ASP A 35 7.45 3.87 17.74
C ASP A 35 6.32 4.18 18.74
N ASN A 36 5.50 5.19 18.49
CA ASN A 36 4.41 5.58 19.40
C ASN A 36 3.25 4.59 19.32
N ASP A 37 2.83 4.29 18.08
CA ASP A 37 1.72 3.37 17.82
C ASP A 37 2.16 1.89 17.81
N ARG A 38 3.48 1.62 17.78
CA ARG A 38 4.06 0.28 17.59
C ARG A 38 3.55 -0.39 16.30
N GLU A 39 3.50 0.38 15.21
CA GLU A 39 3.01 -0.06 13.91
C GLU A 39 4.00 0.24 12.79
N TRP A 40 4.05 -0.65 11.80
CA TRP A 40 4.72 -0.38 10.53
C TRP A 40 3.77 0.36 9.60
N ARG A 41 4.23 1.48 9.03
CA ARG A 41 3.54 2.23 7.98
C ARG A 41 4.26 1.97 6.66
N ILE A 42 3.57 1.29 5.74
CA ILE A 42 4.18 0.83 4.49
C ILE A 42 3.40 1.44 3.33
N THR A 43 4.09 2.21 2.49
CA THR A 43 3.52 2.73 1.25
C THR A 43 3.78 1.75 0.12
N LEU A 44 2.71 1.26 -0.51
CA LEU A 44 2.76 0.38 -1.66
C LEU A 44 2.15 1.07 -2.89
N GLY A 45 2.85 0.97 -4.01
CA GLY A 45 2.39 1.48 -5.31
C GLY A 45 2.00 0.33 -6.23
N PHE A 46 0.90 0.45 -6.98
CA PHE A 46 0.48 -0.53 -7.98
C PHE A 46 -0.38 0.10 -9.07
N THR A 47 -0.60 -0.62 -10.16
CA THR A 47 -1.39 -0.19 -11.30
C THR A 47 -2.74 -0.91 -11.31
N ARG A 48 -3.82 -0.16 -11.59
CA ARG A 48 -5.18 -0.71 -11.81
C ARG A 48 -5.51 -0.66 -13.31
N PRO A 49 -6.26 -1.64 -13.85
CA PRO A 49 -6.66 -1.61 -15.27
C PRO A 49 -7.78 -0.60 -15.54
N TRP A 50 -8.54 -0.22 -14.51
CA TRP A 50 -9.49 0.87 -14.55
C TRP A 50 -8.94 2.09 -13.81
N GLY A 51 -8.88 3.20 -14.53
CA GLY A 51 -8.78 4.55 -13.99
C GLY A 51 -9.89 5.38 -14.62
N ASP A 52 -10.11 6.60 -14.14
CA ASP A 52 -11.05 7.51 -14.79
C ASP A 52 -10.67 7.64 -16.28
N PHE A 53 -11.65 7.78 -17.18
CA PHE A 53 -11.41 7.85 -18.63
C PHE A 53 -10.43 8.98 -19.02
N ARG A 54 -10.26 9.97 -18.15
CA ARG A 54 -9.29 11.07 -18.27
C ARG A 54 -7.86 10.61 -17.98
N ASP A 55 -7.67 9.69 -17.03
CA ASP A 55 -6.36 9.17 -16.64
C ASP A 55 -5.76 8.26 -17.73
N SER A 56 -6.60 7.55 -18.50
CA SER A 56 -6.12 6.65 -19.56
C SER A 56 -5.41 7.37 -20.72
N LEU A 57 -5.64 8.68 -20.88
CA LEU A 57 -4.96 9.51 -21.89
C LEU A 57 -3.56 9.94 -21.46
N TYR A 58 -3.25 9.91 -20.16
CA TYR A 58 -1.96 10.32 -19.58
C TYR A 58 -1.09 9.13 -19.11
N GLY A 59 -1.56 7.89 -19.36
CA GLY A 59 -0.85 6.66 -19.01
C GLY A 59 -1.49 5.93 -17.82
N LYS A 60 -1.02 4.71 -17.54
CA LYS A 60 -1.53 3.89 -16.44
C LYS A 60 -1.21 4.57 -15.09
N GLN A 61 -2.19 5.23 -14.49
CA GLN A 61 -2.04 5.90 -13.20
C GLN A 61 -1.69 4.91 -12.09
N ARG A 62 -0.55 5.15 -11.42
CA ARG A 62 -0.13 4.37 -10.27
C ARG A 62 -0.97 4.78 -9.06
N SER A 63 -1.61 3.81 -8.41
CA SER A 63 -2.29 3.98 -7.13
C SER A 63 -1.30 3.78 -6.00
N TYR A 64 -1.42 4.60 -4.95
CA TYR A 64 -0.57 4.51 -3.76
C TYR A 64 -1.41 4.29 -2.52
N LYS A 65 -1.07 3.27 -1.74
CA LYS A 65 -1.74 2.94 -0.48
C LYS A 65 -0.76 2.94 0.67
N ILE A 66 -1.18 3.47 1.81
CA ILE A 66 -0.47 3.32 3.09
C ILE A 66 -1.16 2.18 3.84
N VAL A 67 -0.40 1.14 4.16
CA VAL A 67 -0.82 -0.03 4.92
C VAL A 67 -0.20 0.06 6.31
N LYS A 68 -1.02 -0.08 7.36
CA LYS A 68 -0.57 -0.18 8.74
C LYS A 68 -0.52 -1.63 9.18
N VAL A 69 0.60 -2.07 9.74
CA VAL A 69 0.78 -3.43 10.28
C VAL A 69 1.21 -3.35 11.74
N SER A 70 0.41 -3.91 12.64
CA SER A 70 0.73 -3.94 14.07
C SER A 70 1.91 -4.87 14.35
N ASP A 71 2.93 -4.36 15.04
CA ASP A 71 4.12 -5.14 15.41
C ASP A 71 3.79 -6.27 16.40
N ALA A 72 2.87 -6.00 17.33
CA ALA A 72 2.47 -6.94 18.37
C ALA A 72 1.57 -8.06 17.83
N SER A 73 0.55 -7.71 17.05
CA SER A 73 -0.43 -8.70 16.55
C SER A 73 -0.04 -9.33 15.21
N ARG A 74 0.94 -8.74 14.49
CA ARG A 74 1.31 -9.12 13.12
C ARG A 74 0.13 -9.10 12.14
N ARG A 75 -0.84 -8.23 12.38
CA ARG A 75 -2.03 -8.05 11.54
C ARG A 75 -2.01 -6.69 10.87
N VAL A 76 -2.54 -6.64 9.66
CA VAL A 76 -2.88 -5.38 9.00
C VAL A 76 -4.05 -4.75 9.76
N THR A 77 -3.88 -3.51 10.19
CA THR A 77 -4.87 -2.76 10.98
C THR A 77 -5.60 -1.71 10.14
N SER A 78 -4.98 -1.24 9.05
CA SER A 78 -5.58 -0.23 8.16
C SER A 78 -4.95 -0.24 6.77
N ILE A 79 -5.75 0.17 5.78
CA ILE A 79 -5.29 0.55 4.45
C ILE A 79 -5.98 1.85 4.02
N LYS A 80 -5.22 2.84 3.54
CA LYS A 80 -5.77 4.11 3.04
C LYS A 80 -5.02 4.61 1.81
N ASN A 81 -5.61 5.56 1.08
CA ASN A 81 -4.91 6.29 0.03
C ASN A 81 -3.74 7.08 0.61
N ARG A 82 -2.62 7.16 -0.12
CA ARG A 82 -1.61 8.18 0.16
C ARG A 82 -2.18 9.52 -0.30
N GLU A 83 -2.47 10.41 0.64
CA GLU A 83 -2.78 11.80 0.31
C GLU A 83 -1.50 12.52 -0.10
N PRO A 84 -1.52 13.37 -1.14
CA PRO A 84 -0.39 14.24 -1.43
C PRO A 84 -0.18 15.17 -0.23
N GLN A 85 1.05 15.25 0.26
CA GLN A 85 1.40 16.22 1.29
C GLN A 85 1.16 17.63 0.70
N PRO A 86 0.42 18.53 1.37
CA PRO A 86 0.35 19.91 0.95
C PRO A 86 1.76 20.51 0.92
N GLN A 87 2.09 21.20 -0.17
CA GLN A 87 3.39 21.86 -0.38
C GLN A 87 3.56 23.07 0.54
#